data_AF-A0A5B0S6S6-F1
#
_entry.id   AF-A0A5B0S6S6-F1
#
_cell.length_a   1.000
_cell.length_b   1.000
_cell.length_c   1.000
_cell.angle_alpha   90.00
_cell.angle_beta   90.00
_cell.angle_gamma   90.00
#
_symmetry.space_group_name_H-M   'P 1'
#
loop_
_entity.id
_entity.type
_entity.pdbx_description
1 polymer ?
#
loop_
_entity_poly.entity_id
_entity_poly.type
_entity_poly.pdbx_seq_one_letter_code
_entity_poly.pdbx_strand_id
1 'polypeptide(L)'
;MAIDLKKLCFPESFEIVPGPEGCFESKLTSLRDFSAGEVLARLGQECQITQTKAYTSVQFDDEARAQTSAHFELNSELVYINHSCQPNVAFELPGGWQGLEDGRWCLRSLTEIKKGEALTFAYFSTEWDMAQPFE
;
A
#
# COMPACT_ATOMS: atom_id res chain seq x y z
N MET A 1 2.18 10.55 13.22
CA MET A 1 1.94 11.49 12.11
C MET A 1 0.48 11.28 11.69
N ALA A 2 -0.40 12.26 11.90
CA ALA A 2 -1.79 12.09 11.49
C ALA A 2 -1.85 12.33 9.98
N ILE A 3 -1.96 11.27 9.19
CA ILE A 3 -2.25 11.38 7.77
C ILE A 3 -3.61 12.09 7.68
N ASP A 4 -3.65 13.25 7.02
CA ASP A 4 -4.87 14.04 6.86
C ASP A 4 -5.77 13.33 5.82
N LEU A 5 -6.43 12.25 6.24
CA LEU A 5 -7.36 11.43 5.43
C LEU A 5 -8.67 12.17 5.12
N LYS A 6 -8.67 13.50 5.07
CA LYS A 6 -9.88 14.31 4.78
C LYS A 6 -10.52 14.01 3.43
N LYS A 7 -9.83 13.29 2.55
CA LYS A 7 -10.39 12.78 1.30
C LYS A 7 -9.75 11.44 0.94
N LEU A 8 -10.56 10.39 0.92
CA LEU A 8 -10.19 9.08 0.38
C LEU A 8 -9.92 9.20 -1.14
N CYS A 9 -8.93 8.50 -1.64
CA CYS A 9 -8.56 8.47 -3.05
C CYS A 9 -9.46 7.52 -3.86
N PHE A 10 -9.95 6.44 -3.24
CA PHE A 10 -10.72 5.35 -3.84
C PHE A 10 -11.99 5.02 -3.01
N PRO A 11 -12.84 6.01 -2.66
CA PRO A 11 -13.98 5.83 -1.75
C PRO A 11 -15.07 4.88 -2.27
N GLU A 12 -15.12 4.65 -3.58
CA GLU A 12 -16.09 3.72 -4.19
C GLU A 12 -15.60 2.27 -4.19
N SER A 13 -14.30 2.06 -3.95
CA SER A 13 -13.66 0.74 -4.02
C SER A 13 -13.32 0.18 -2.64
N PHE A 14 -13.01 1.04 -1.68
CA PHE A 14 -12.55 0.60 -0.35
C PHE A 14 -13.19 1.36 0.80
N GLU A 15 -13.21 0.69 1.95
CA GLU A 15 -13.64 1.23 3.23
C GLU A 15 -12.57 0.96 4.29
N ILE A 16 -12.27 1.98 5.11
CA ILE A 16 -11.44 1.82 6.30
C ILE A 16 -12.34 1.32 7.42
N VAL A 17 -12.07 0.11 7.90
CA VAL A 17 -12.75 -0.47 9.06
C VAL A 17 -11.87 -0.25 10.30
N PRO A 18 -12.30 0.59 11.26
CA PRO A 18 -11.52 0.86 12.45
C PRO A 18 -11.43 -0.38 13.35
N GLY A 19 -10.25 -0.57 13.95
CA GLY A 19 -10.04 -1.56 15.00
C GLY A 19 -10.63 -1.11 16.34
N PRO A 20 -10.54 -1.95 17.39
CA PRO A 20 -10.90 -1.58 18.75
C PRO A 20 -10.17 -0.30 19.21
N GLU A 21 -10.81 0.48 20.07
CA GLU A 21 -10.23 1.72 20.58
C GLU A 21 -8.91 1.45 21.31
N GLY A 22 -7.86 2.20 20.96
CA GLY A 22 -6.51 2.01 21.51
C GLY A 22 -5.68 0.92 20.82
N CYS A 23 -6.24 0.21 19.84
CA CYS A 23 -5.54 -0.83 19.07
C CYS A 23 -5.18 -0.34 17.66
N PHE A 24 -4.00 -0.71 17.18
CA PHE A 24 -3.54 -0.42 15.80
C PHE A 24 -4.04 -1.48 14.81
N GLU A 25 -5.33 -1.83 14.87
CA GLU A 25 -5.94 -2.94 14.11
C GLU A 25 -6.92 -2.46 13.03
N SER A 26 -6.83 -1.19 12.63
CA SER A 26 -7.62 -0.69 11.50
C SER A 26 -7.20 -1.39 10.22
N LYS A 27 -8.15 -1.64 9.31
CA LYS A 27 -7.92 -2.41 8.08
C LYS A 27 -8.67 -1.83 6.90
N LEU A 28 -8.12 -2.01 5.70
CA LEU A 28 -8.79 -1.68 4.46
C LEU A 28 -9.59 -2.86 3.92
N THR A 29 -10.86 -2.64 3.59
CA THR A 29 -11.79 -3.67 3.14
C THR A 29 -12.38 -3.31 1.78
N SER A 30 -12.61 -4.31 0.93
CA SER A 30 -13.20 -4.11 -0.39
C SER A 30 -14.70 -3.78 -0.33
N LEU A 31 -15.15 -2.78 -1.09
CA LEU A 31 -16.57 -2.45 -1.26
C LEU A 31 -17.24 -3.17 -2.45
N ARG A 32 -16.46 -3.89 -3.26
CA ARG A 32 -16.95 -4.67 -4.40
C ARG A 32 -16.15 -5.95 -4.63
N ASP A 33 -16.58 -6.77 -5.57
CA ASP A 33 -15.80 -7.94 -6.01
C ASP A 33 -14.68 -7.49 -6.96
N PHE A 34 -13.50 -8.12 -6.85
CA PHE A 34 -12.37 -8.00 -7.77
C PHE A 34 -11.95 -9.39 -8.25
N SER A 35 -11.65 -9.49 -9.55
CA SER A 35 -11.12 -10.72 -10.14
C SER A 35 -9.62 -10.87 -9.84
N ALA A 36 -9.13 -12.12 -9.84
CA ALA A 36 -7.70 -12.38 -9.74
C ALA A 36 -6.92 -11.65 -10.86
N GLY A 37 -5.87 -10.91 -10.50
CA GLY A 37 -5.05 -10.14 -11.43
C GLY A 37 -5.65 -8.78 -11.81
N GLU A 38 -6.82 -8.40 -11.30
CA GLU A 38 -7.42 -7.11 -11.56
C GLU A 38 -6.61 -5.97 -10.92
N VAL A 39 -6.57 -4.80 -11.57
CA VAL A 39 -6.01 -3.58 -10.96
C VAL A 39 -7.08 -2.97 -10.07
N LEU A 40 -6.83 -2.90 -8.76
CA LEU A 40 -7.77 -2.33 -7.80
C LEU A 40 -7.62 -0.80 -7.71
N ALA A 41 -6.38 -0.31 -7.76
CA ALA A 41 -6.06 1.10 -7.63
C ALA A 41 -4.84 1.46 -8.47
N ARG A 42 -4.84 2.64 -9.09
CA ARG A 42 -3.63 3.22 -9.72
C ARG A 42 -3.07 4.27 -8.78
N LEU A 43 -1.79 4.16 -8.47
CA LEU A 43 -1.10 5.13 -7.64
C LEU A 43 -0.81 6.40 -8.46
N GLY A 44 -0.88 7.56 -7.81
CA GLY A 44 -0.75 8.85 -8.48
C GLY A 44 -0.07 9.91 -7.62
N GLN A 45 -0.52 11.16 -7.82
CA GLN A 45 0.10 12.37 -7.25
C GLN A 45 0.00 12.46 -5.72
N GLU A 46 -0.84 11.64 -5.09
CA GLU A 46 -0.87 11.49 -3.64
C GLU A 46 0.44 10.90 -3.10
N CYS A 47 1.11 10.04 -3.86
CA CYS A 47 2.34 9.39 -3.42
C CYS A 47 3.49 10.41 -3.35
N GLN A 48 4.29 10.34 -2.28
CA GLN A 48 5.42 11.26 -2.07
C GLN A 48 6.68 10.53 -1.61
N ILE A 49 7.82 10.81 -2.23
CA ILE A 49 9.12 10.31 -1.76
C ILE A 49 9.37 10.79 -0.33
N THR A 50 9.78 9.87 0.55
CA THR A 50 10.18 10.17 1.92
C THR A 50 11.60 9.70 2.19
N GLN A 51 12.38 10.46 2.94
CA GLN A 51 13.73 10.04 3.40
C GLN A 51 13.67 9.24 4.70
N THR A 52 12.51 9.19 5.35
CA THR A 52 12.31 8.56 6.66
C THR A 52 11.60 7.24 6.46
N LYS A 53 12.23 6.14 6.86
CA LYS A 53 11.55 4.84 6.97
C LYS A 53 10.51 4.94 8.08
N ALA A 54 9.28 4.61 7.75
CA ALA A 54 8.16 4.58 8.68
C ALA A 54 7.34 3.32 8.45
N TYR A 55 6.54 2.93 9.43
CA TYR A 55 5.61 1.82 9.29
C TYR A 55 4.63 2.01 8.10
N THR A 56 4.40 3.25 7.68
CA THR A 56 3.51 3.61 6.57
C THR A 56 4.22 3.79 5.22
N SER A 57 5.56 3.80 5.21
CA SER A 57 6.34 3.98 3.98
C SER A 57 6.48 2.66 3.24
N VAL A 58 6.47 2.72 1.92
CA VAL A 58 6.70 1.57 1.04
C VAL A 58 8.02 1.77 0.29
N GLN A 59 8.85 0.74 0.26
CA GLN A 59 10.09 0.75 -0.51
C GLN A 59 9.80 0.40 -1.98
N PHE A 60 10.35 1.19 -2.91
CA PHE A 60 10.15 1.03 -4.36
C PHE A 60 11.45 0.82 -5.14
N ASP A 61 12.61 0.96 -4.47
CA ASP A 61 13.94 0.77 -5.07
C ASP A 61 14.90 0.12 -4.05
N ASP A 62 16.07 -0.33 -4.49
CA ASP A 62 17.14 -0.83 -3.63
C ASP A 62 17.90 0.37 -3.02
N GLU A 63 17.93 0.48 -1.69
CA GLU A 63 18.65 1.56 -0.99
C GLU A 63 20.14 1.62 -1.32
N ALA A 64 20.76 0.47 -1.61
CA ALA A 64 22.17 0.43 -1.99
C ALA A 64 22.42 1.00 -3.39
N ARG A 65 21.38 1.13 -4.22
CA ARG A 65 21.44 1.61 -5.61
C ARG A 65 20.76 2.94 -5.83
N ALA A 66 19.82 3.31 -4.96
CA ALA A 66 19.05 4.52 -5.10
C ALA A 66 19.96 5.75 -4.98
N GLN A 67 19.87 6.65 -5.98
CA GLN A 67 20.58 7.94 -5.95
C GLN A 67 19.87 8.95 -5.04
N THR A 68 18.59 8.70 -4.76
CA THR A 68 17.72 9.43 -3.82
C THR A 68 17.17 8.45 -2.79
N SER A 69 16.11 8.80 -2.05
CA SER A 69 15.42 7.81 -1.22
C SER A 69 14.77 6.72 -2.08
N ALA A 70 14.77 5.51 -1.54
CA ALA A 70 14.10 4.34 -2.08
C ALA A 70 12.69 4.11 -1.50
N HIS A 71 12.18 5.06 -0.70
CA HIS A 71 10.90 4.96 0.02
C HIS A 71 9.93 6.06 -0.37
N PHE A 72 8.64 5.76 -0.33
CA PHE A 72 7.56 6.71 -0.53
C PHE A 72 6.39 6.48 0.45
N GLU A 73 5.64 7.53 0.74
CA GLU A 73 4.37 7.47 1.46
C GLU A 73 3.21 7.36 0.47
N LEU A 74 2.24 6.49 0.77
CA LEU A 74 1.04 6.31 -0.05
C LEU A 74 0.08 7.50 0.03
N ASN A 75 0.04 8.20 1.17
CA ASN A 75 -0.87 9.32 1.49
C ASN A 75 -2.33 9.10 1.05
N SER A 76 -2.79 7.85 1.10
CA SER A 76 -4.14 7.42 0.76
C SER A 76 -4.58 6.36 1.76
N GLU A 77 -5.85 5.97 1.69
CA GLU A 77 -6.39 4.88 2.51
C GLU A 77 -5.70 3.53 2.28
N LEU A 78 -4.93 3.39 1.20
CA LEU A 78 -4.11 2.20 0.93
C LEU A 78 -3.09 1.93 2.06
N VAL A 79 -2.78 2.93 2.89
CA VAL A 79 -1.95 2.77 4.09
C VAL A 79 -2.55 1.81 5.13
N TYR A 80 -3.85 1.53 5.07
CA TYR A 80 -4.54 0.57 5.95
C TYR A 80 -4.57 -0.86 5.42
N ILE A 81 -3.87 -1.16 4.32
CA ILE A 81 -3.68 -2.54 3.86
C ILE A 81 -2.64 -3.18 4.79
N ASN A 82 -3.07 -4.15 5.59
CA ASN A 82 -2.21 -4.76 6.60
C ASN A 82 -1.34 -5.88 6.03
N HIS A 83 -0.33 -6.29 6.80
CA HIS A 83 0.51 -7.40 6.45
C HIS A 83 -0.23 -8.75 6.50
N SER A 84 0.06 -9.65 5.57
CA SER A 84 -0.23 -11.08 5.67
C SER A 84 0.88 -11.91 5.01
N CYS A 85 1.18 -13.08 5.59
CA CYS A 85 2.02 -14.11 4.95
C CYS A 85 1.31 -14.83 3.79
N GLN A 86 -0.01 -14.68 3.68
CA GLN A 86 -0.83 -15.12 2.55
C GLN A 86 -1.57 -13.89 2.01
N PRO A 87 -0.87 -13.00 1.29
CA PRO A 87 -1.46 -11.75 0.81
C PRO A 87 -2.43 -12.01 -0.35
N ASN A 88 -3.41 -11.13 -0.51
CA ASN A 88 -4.35 -11.14 -1.64
C ASN A 88 -4.14 -9.96 -2.61
N VAL A 89 -3.27 -9.01 -2.28
CA VAL A 89 -2.87 -7.90 -3.15
C VAL A 89 -1.35 -7.68 -3.16
N ALA A 90 -0.85 -7.05 -4.21
CA ALA A 90 0.54 -6.63 -4.35
C ALA A 90 0.65 -5.24 -4.99
N PHE A 91 1.64 -4.46 -4.55
CA PHE A 91 2.03 -3.23 -5.22
C PHE A 91 2.95 -3.56 -6.40
N GLU A 92 2.56 -3.15 -7.60
CA GLU A 92 3.39 -3.24 -8.80
C GLU A 92 3.99 -1.86 -9.09
N LEU A 93 5.31 -1.74 -8.91
CA LEU A 93 6.04 -0.47 -8.95
C LEU A 93 7.13 -0.46 -10.04
N PRO A 94 6.80 -0.73 -11.32
CA PRO A 94 7.81 -0.90 -12.36
C PRO A 94 8.50 0.43 -12.73
N GLY A 95 9.81 0.38 -12.99
CA GLY A 95 10.54 1.51 -13.56
C GLY A 95 10.91 2.63 -12.58
N GLY A 96 10.96 2.32 -11.27
CA GLY A 96 11.29 3.30 -10.23
C GLY A 96 10.28 4.44 -10.18
N TRP A 97 10.68 5.59 -9.62
CA TRP A 97 9.80 6.75 -9.44
C TRP A 97 9.20 7.26 -10.75
N GLN A 98 9.94 7.20 -11.86
CA GLN A 98 9.41 7.56 -13.19
C GLN A 98 8.18 6.72 -13.57
N GLY A 99 8.11 5.47 -13.09
CA GLY A 99 6.95 4.60 -13.29
C GLY A 99 5.67 5.12 -12.64
N LEU A 100 5.76 5.82 -11.52
CA LEU A 100 4.63 6.51 -10.90
C LEU A 100 4.18 7.66 -11.81
N GLU A 101 5.12 8.50 -12.24
CA GLU A 101 4.84 9.67 -13.10
C GLU A 101 4.22 9.26 -14.45
N ASP A 102 4.62 8.10 -14.97
CA ASP A 102 4.06 7.49 -16.19
C ASP A 102 2.69 6.80 -15.95
N GLY A 103 2.19 6.78 -14.70
CA GLY A 103 0.92 6.14 -14.33
C GLY A 103 0.95 4.60 -14.39
N ARG A 104 2.13 3.99 -14.28
CA ARG A 104 2.34 2.54 -14.36
C ARG A 104 2.23 1.84 -13.01
N TRP A 105 2.33 2.57 -11.90
CA TRP A 105 2.21 2.01 -10.56
C TRP A 105 0.76 1.66 -10.20
N CYS A 106 0.55 0.48 -9.64
CA CYS A 106 -0.79 0.05 -9.25
C CYS A 106 -0.80 -0.95 -8.10
N LEU A 107 -1.95 -1.07 -7.45
CA LEU A 107 -2.29 -2.18 -6.57
C LEU A 107 -3.04 -3.24 -7.40
N ARG A 108 -2.48 -4.45 -7.47
CA ARG A 108 -3.07 -5.58 -8.19
C ARG A 108 -3.52 -6.67 -7.23
N SER A 109 -4.61 -7.34 -7.60
CA SER A 109 -5.11 -8.53 -6.92
C SER A 109 -4.26 -9.74 -7.29
N LEU A 110 -3.86 -10.52 -6.29
CA LEU A 110 -3.18 -11.82 -6.46
C LEU A 110 -4.20 -12.96 -6.56
N THR A 111 -5.34 -12.81 -5.89
CA THR A 111 -6.45 -13.76 -5.86
C THR A 111 -7.77 -13.04 -6.07
N GLU A 112 -8.84 -13.76 -6.37
CA GLU A 112 -10.18 -13.17 -6.28
C GLU A 112 -10.41 -12.57 -4.88
N ILE A 113 -11.04 -11.39 -4.83
CA ILE A 113 -11.38 -10.68 -3.59
C ILE A 113 -12.87 -10.38 -3.62
N LYS A 114 -13.59 -10.85 -2.61
CA LYS A 114 -15.02 -10.55 -2.48
C LYS A 114 -15.25 -9.21 -1.79
N LYS A 115 -16.40 -8.60 -2.07
CA LYS A 115 -16.91 -7.49 -1.26
C LYS A 115 -16.91 -7.88 0.22
N GLY A 116 -16.37 -7.01 1.06
CA GLY A 116 -16.24 -7.21 2.50
C GLY A 116 -14.97 -7.93 2.93
N GLU A 117 -14.13 -8.40 2.00
CA GLU A 117 -12.84 -8.99 2.33
C GLU A 117 -11.77 -7.92 2.59
N ALA A 118 -10.93 -8.18 3.59
CA ALA A 118 -9.81 -7.31 3.93
C ALA A 118 -8.68 -7.47 2.90
N LEU A 119 -8.08 -6.34 2.52
CA LEU A 119 -6.89 -6.34 1.68
C LEU A 119 -5.65 -6.54 2.53
N THR A 120 -4.75 -7.41 2.09
CA THR A 120 -3.48 -7.67 2.76
C THR A 120 -2.35 -7.85 1.76
N PHE A 121 -1.17 -7.32 2.09
CA PHE A 121 0.03 -7.44 1.27
C PHE A 121 1.22 -7.95 2.08
N ALA A 122 2.23 -8.49 1.39
CA ALA A 122 3.46 -8.90 2.06
C ALA A 122 4.40 -7.69 2.18
N TYR A 123 4.70 -7.20 3.39
CA TYR A 123 5.56 -6.02 3.59
C TYR A 123 6.98 -6.28 3.04
N PHE A 124 7.48 -7.51 3.22
CA PHE A 124 8.75 -7.98 2.64
C PHE A 124 8.78 -8.02 1.09
N SER A 125 7.64 -7.92 0.41
CA SER A 125 7.62 -7.90 -1.08
C SER A 125 8.00 -6.54 -1.65
N THR A 126 8.01 -5.51 -0.82
CA THR A 126 8.49 -4.17 -1.16
C THR A 126 9.78 -3.81 -0.43
N GLU A 127 10.05 -4.41 0.74
CA GLU A 127 11.21 -4.09 1.58
C GLU A 127 12.41 -5.02 1.36
N TRP A 128 13.58 -4.44 1.05
CA TRP A 128 14.87 -5.14 0.96
C TRP A 128 15.63 -5.12 2.30
N ASP A 129 15.36 -4.15 3.17
CA ASP A 129 15.94 -4.06 4.52
C ASP A 129 14.90 -3.48 5.50
N MET A 130 14.39 -4.33 6.39
CA MET A 130 13.31 -3.97 7.32
C MET A 130 13.83 -3.11 8.47
N ALA A 131 13.16 -1.98 8.71
CA ALA A 131 13.49 -1.09 9.83
C ALA A 131 13.17 -1.70 11.22
N GLN A 132 12.28 -2.69 11.29
CA GLN A 132 11.92 -3.36 12.54
C GLN A 132 11.60 -4.84 12.30
N PRO A 133 12.25 -5.78 13.01
CA PRO A 133 11.84 -7.19 12.97
C PRO A 133 10.49 -7.39 13.67
N PHE A 134 9.77 -8.43 13.27
CA PHE A 134 8.58 -8.90 14.00
C PHE A 134 9.04 -9.55 15.33
N GLU A 135 8.42 -9.16 16.45
CA GLU A 135 8.37 -10.00 17.66
C GLU A 135 7.25 -11.03 17.54
#